data_AF-A0A1Q6UZC5-F1
#
_entry.id   AF-A0A1Q6UZC5-F1
#
_cell.length_a   1.000
_cell.length_b   1.000
_cell.length_c   1.000
_cell.angle_alpha   90.00
_cell.angle_beta   90.00
_cell.angle_gamma   90.00
#
_symmetry.space_group_name_H-M   'P 1'
#
loop_
_entity.id
_entity.type
_entity.pdbx_description
1 polymer ?
#
loop_
_entity_poly.entity_id
_entity_poly.type
_entity_poly.pdbx_seq_one_letter_code
_entity_poly.pdbx_strand_id
1 'polypeptide(L)'
;MFKELVHKADLGNGYYRNPILDGDYADPAVFREGENYYLTVSTGQYRPGLSIFKSKDLVNWKNGKYYIYFCAEGSNWVIWSEQIDGKWSDAIDLHVDHIDPGHVTDENGKRYLFLSDNYLVPLSDDGLSVTGKMVQVLKAPQISDSWDIEGAFPEAPNVFKRGEYYYLTYADGGTSGPATSHMIMSARAKNLYGPWEMSPYNPIVKGTWTFCGRSGWKLVGNLSCL
;
A
#
# COMPACT_ATOMS: atom_id res chain seq x y z
N MET A 1 3.03 9.00 -28.91
CA MET A 1 2.90 7.73 -28.17
C MET A 1 4.26 7.06 -28.18
N PHE A 2 5.10 7.30 -27.18
CA PHE A 2 6.41 6.67 -27.08
C PHE A 2 6.23 5.35 -26.34
N LYS A 3 6.33 4.22 -27.06
CA LYS A 3 6.47 2.88 -26.49
C LYS A 3 7.97 2.57 -26.44
N GLU A 4 8.69 3.16 -25.49
CA GLU A 4 10.02 2.67 -25.16
C GLU A 4 10.00 2.04 -23.77
N LEU A 5 10.63 0.88 -23.66
CA LEU A 5 10.80 0.17 -22.40
C LEU A 5 11.83 0.93 -21.56
N VAL A 6 11.37 1.74 -20.61
CA VAL A 6 12.23 2.67 -19.84
C VAL A 6 13.19 1.93 -18.91
N HIS A 7 12.84 0.72 -18.46
CA HIS A 7 13.67 -0.10 -17.58
C HIS A 7 13.39 -1.60 -17.78
N LYS A 8 14.44 -2.45 -17.82
CA LYS A 8 14.31 -3.91 -17.90
C LYS A 8 14.89 -4.58 -16.65
N ALA A 9 14.03 -4.85 -15.67
CA ALA A 9 14.39 -5.53 -14.43
C ALA A 9 14.59 -7.05 -14.60
N ASP A 10 13.96 -7.66 -15.62
CA ASP A 10 14.08 -9.09 -15.91
C ASP A 10 15.46 -9.44 -16.49
N LEU A 11 16.17 -10.34 -15.81
CA LEU A 11 17.51 -10.80 -16.20
C LEU A 11 17.47 -11.97 -17.20
N GLY A 12 16.30 -12.49 -17.54
CA GLY A 12 16.12 -13.55 -18.54
C GLY A 12 16.62 -14.94 -18.10
N ASN A 13 16.90 -15.10 -16.81
CA ASN A 13 17.45 -16.33 -16.21
C ASN A 13 16.63 -16.81 -15.00
N GLY A 14 15.37 -16.37 -14.91
CA GLY A 14 14.49 -16.64 -13.75
C GLY A 14 14.73 -15.73 -12.55
N TYR A 15 15.64 -14.76 -12.65
CA TYR A 15 15.88 -13.72 -11.63
C TYR A 15 15.55 -12.33 -12.16
N TYR A 16 15.39 -11.38 -11.24
CA TYR A 16 15.16 -9.97 -11.53
C TYR A 16 16.10 -9.08 -10.71
N ARG A 17 16.25 -7.82 -11.15
CA ARG A 17 17.02 -6.79 -10.45
C ARG A 17 16.08 -5.72 -9.92
N ASN A 18 16.23 -5.37 -8.63
CA ASN A 18 15.58 -4.20 -8.07
C ASN A 18 16.35 -2.90 -8.39
N PRO A 19 15.67 -1.76 -8.53
CA PRO A 19 14.20 -1.61 -8.46
C PRO A 19 13.51 -2.09 -9.75
N ILE A 20 12.24 -2.52 -9.66
CA ILE A 20 11.46 -2.94 -10.84
C ILE A 20 10.95 -1.76 -11.68
N LEU A 21 10.74 -0.61 -11.03
CA LEU A 21 10.45 0.69 -11.63
C LEU A 21 11.58 1.63 -11.18
N ASP A 22 12.34 2.17 -12.15
CA ASP A 22 13.43 3.09 -11.88
C ASP A 22 12.96 4.54 -12.06
N GLY A 23 13.29 5.42 -11.12
CA GLY A 23 12.80 6.81 -11.07
C GLY A 23 11.87 7.10 -9.89
N ASP A 24 11.08 8.16 -10.03
CA ASP A 24 10.19 8.70 -9.00
C ASP A 24 8.84 7.95 -8.97
N TYR A 25 8.86 6.75 -8.38
CA TYR A 25 7.75 5.80 -8.31
C TYR A 25 7.48 5.37 -6.85
N ALA A 26 7.10 6.33 -6.00
CA ALA A 26 6.82 6.12 -4.58
C ALA A 26 5.47 5.43 -4.31
N ASP A 27 5.34 4.83 -3.13
CA ASP A 27 4.10 4.25 -2.59
C ASP A 27 3.38 3.27 -3.52
N PRO A 28 4.05 2.17 -3.95
CA PRO A 28 3.44 1.22 -4.86
C PRO A 28 2.29 0.46 -4.17
N ALA A 29 1.06 0.67 -4.63
CA ALA A 29 -0.08 -0.18 -4.28
C ALA A 29 -0.35 -1.18 -5.40
N VAL A 30 -0.31 -2.47 -5.06
CA VAL A 30 -0.44 -3.58 -6.03
C VAL A 30 -1.68 -4.41 -5.73
N PHE A 31 -2.46 -4.72 -6.76
CA PHE A 31 -3.55 -5.70 -6.67
C PHE A 31 -3.55 -6.67 -7.86
N ARG A 32 -4.22 -7.81 -7.71
CA ARG A 32 -4.29 -8.86 -8.72
C ARG A 32 -5.75 -9.20 -9.05
N GLU A 33 -6.06 -9.39 -10.33
CA GLU A 33 -7.39 -9.82 -10.80
C GLU A 33 -7.24 -10.95 -11.83
N GLY A 34 -7.57 -12.19 -11.44
CA GLY A 34 -7.26 -13.36 -12.27
C GLY A 34 -5.75 -13.49 -12.50
N GLU A 35 -5.31 -13.44 -13.75
CA GLU A 35 -3.89 -13.46 -14.13
C GLU A 35 -3.23 -12.06 -14.22
N ASN A 36 -3.97 -10.97 -13.96
CA ASN A 36 -3.49 -9.58 -14.11
C ASN A 36 -2.86 -9.13 -12.82
N TYR A 37 -1.80 -8.33 -12.93
CA TYR A 37 -1.33 -7.47 -11.84
C TYR A 37 -1.52 -6.01 -12.22
N TYR A 38 -1.89 -5.22 -11.23
CA TYR A 38 -2.06 -3.78 -11.33
C TYR A 38 -1.20 -3.11 -10.28
N LEU A 39 -0.60 -1.98 -10.64
CA LEU A 39 0.23 -1.18 -9.74
C LEU A 39 -0.17 0.29 -9.92
N THR A 40 -0.32 1.01 -8.83
CA THR A 40 -0.40 2.47 -8.82
C THR A 40 0.68 3.02 -7.90
N VAL A 41 1.13 4.25 -8.17
CA VAL A 41 2.14 4.97 -7.39
C VAL A 41 1.63 6.36 -7.06
N SER A 42 2.18 6.95 -6.02
CA SER A 42 2.02 8.38 -5.72
C SER A 42 2.65 9.22 -6.83
N THR A 43 1.98 10.30 -7.21
CA THR A 43 2.49 11.27 -8.20
C THR A 43 2.81 12.63 -7.58
N GLY A 44 2.66 12.78 -6.26
CA GLY A 44 2.84 14.08 -5.59
C GLY A 44 2.03 15.19 -6.28
N GLN A 45 2.72 16.27 -6.67
CA GLN A 45 2.11 17.41 -7.37
C GLN A 45 2.00 17.24 -8.90
N TYR A 46 2.52 16.15 -9.47
CA TYR A 46 2.50 15.91 -10.91
C TYR A 46 1.08 15.61 -11.41
N ARG A 47 0.76 16.10 -12.62
CA ARG A 47 -0.52 15.87 -13.31
C ARG A 47 -0.29 15.18 -14.66
N PRO A 48 -1.17 14.25 -15.10
CA PRO A 48 -2.32 13.70 -14.38
C PRO A 48 -1.90 12.88 -13.15
N GLY A 49 -2.68 12.92 -12.07
CA GLY A 49 -2.40 12.19 -10.83
C GLY A 49 -2.81 10.72 -10.92
N LEU A 50 -2.13 9.85 -10.13
CA LEU A 50 -2.46 8.43 -9.92
C LEU A 50 -2.45 7.59 -11.20
N SER A 51 -1.25 7.20 -11.63
CA SER A 51 -1.09 6.31 -12.79
C SER A 51 -1.39 4.86 -12.42
N ILE A 52 -2.41 4.26 -13.04
CA ILE A 52 -2.69 2.82 -12.91
C ILE A 52 -2.06 2.05 -14.06
N PHE A 53 -1.23 1.07 -13.74
CA PHE A 53 -0.67 0.12 -14.68
C PHE A 53 -1.48 -1.18 -14.67
N LYS A 54 -1.66 -1.82 -15.83
CA LYS A 54 -2.26 -3.16 -15.99
C LYS A 54 -1.44 -4.00 -16.97
N SER A 55 -1.28 -5.30 -16.70
CA SER A 55 -0.99 -6.27 -17.77
C SER A 55 -1.46 -7.70 -17.46
N LYS A 56 -1.96 -8.40 -18.49
CA LYS A 56 -2.19 -9.86 -18.60
C LYS A 56 -1.47 -10.42 -19.82
N ASP A 57 -1.67 -9.75 -20.95
CA ASP A 57 -1.15 -10.08 -22.28
C ASP A 57 -1.11 -8.84 -23.21
N LEU A 58 -1.42 -7.65 -22.69
CA LEU A 58 -1.62 -6.36 -23.40
C LEU A 58 -2.88 -6.26 -24.31
N VAL A 59 -3.86 -7.19 -24.27
CA VAL A 59 -4.97 -7.22 -25.26
C VAL A 59 -6.39 -7.36 -24.69
N ASN A 60 -6.65 -8.11 -23.60
CA ASN A 60 -8.04 -8.44 -23.18
C ASN A 60 -8.45 -8.04 -21.74
N TRP A 61 -9.73 -7.63 -21.53
CA TRP A 61 -10.23 -7.00 -20.28
C TRP A 61 -11.62 -7.58 -19.87
N LYS A 62 -11.94 -7.68 -18.56
CA LYS A 62 -13.22 -8.18 -17.99
C LYS A 62 -13.79 -7.20 -16.94
N ASN A 63 -15.11 -7.22 -16.75
CA ASN A 63 -15.92 -6.25 -15.97
C ASN A 63 -15.76 -6.35 -14.44
N GLY A 64 -15.66 -5.20 -13.78
CA GLY A 64 -15.76 -5.00 -12.33
C GLY A 64 -15.61 -3.50 -12.00
N LYS A 65 -16.23 -3.02 -10.93
CA LYS A 65 -16.09 -1.63 -10.50
C LYS A 65 -14.76 -1.44 -9.75
N TYR A 66 -13.91 -0.57 -10.26
CA TYR A 66 -12.62 -0.19 -9.70
C TYR A 66 -12.75 1.10 -8.90
N TYR A 67 -11.97 1.19 -7.83
CA TYR A 67 -11.92 2.35 -6.93
C TYR A 67 -10.47 2.78 -6.75
N ILE A 68 -10.25 4.09 -6.71
CA ILE A 68 -9.00 4.66 -6.20
C ILE A 68 -9.38 5.60 -5.08
N TYR A 69 -8.86 5.28 -3.90
CA TYR A 69 -8.90 6.16 -2.73
C TYR A 69 -7.58 6.91 -2.67
N PHE A 70 -7.61 8.21 -2.42
CA PHE A 70 -6.40 9.04 -2.40
C PHE A 70 -6.57 10.26 -1.50
N CYS A 71 -5.47 10.76 -0.96
CA CYS A 71 -5.46 11.99 -0.18
C CYS A 71 -5.32 13.20 -1.09
N ALA A 72 -6.17 14.21 -0.89
CA ALA A 72 -6.05 15.51 -1.53
C ALA A 72 -6.71 16.58 -0.66
N GLU A 73 -6.15 17.79 -0.67
CA GLU A 73 -6.76 18.96 -0.02
C GLU A 73 -7.08 18.76 1.49
N GLY A 74 -6.29 17.93 2.18
CA GLY A 74 -6.48 17.64 3.60
C GLY A 74 -7.62 16.66 3.92
N SER A 75 -8.18 15.99 2.91
CA SER A 75 -9.20 14.95 3.04
C SER A 75 -8.82 13.70 2.21
N ASN A 76 -9.62 12.65 2.37
CA ASN A 76 -9.58 11.46 1.53
C ASN A 76 -10.73 11.49 0.52
N TRP A 77 -10.38 11.20 -0.73
CA TRP A 77 -11.27 11.25 -1.89
C TRP A 77 -11.35 9.90 -2.56
N VAL A 78 -12.42 9.67 -3.31
CA VAL A 78 -12.60 8.48 -4.13
C VAL A 78 -12.99 8.83 -5.56
N ILE A 79 -12.37 8.14 -6.52
CA ILE A 79 -12.86 8.03 -7.90
C ILE A 79 -13.12 6.56 -8.22
N TRP A 80 -14.03 6.31 -9.15
CA TRP A 80 -14.37 4.95 -9.56
C TRP A 80 -14.62 4.82 -11.06
N SER A 81 -14.53 3.59 -11.58
CA SER A 81 -14.93 3.25 -12.95
C SER A 81 -15.37 1.79 -13.06
N GLU A 82 -16.24 1.47 -14.02
CA GLU A 82 -16.61 0.08 -14.36
C GLU A 82 -15.53 -0.64 -15.18
N GLN A 83 -14.57 0.12 -15.73
CA GLN A 83 -13.47 -0.38 -16.54
C GLN A 83 -12.21 0.40 -16.18
N ILE A 84 -11.13 -0.31 -15.87
CA ILE A 84 -9.88 0.33 -15.42
C ILE A 84 -9.29 1.30 -16.46
N ASP A 85 -9.52 1.04 -17.74
CA ASP A 85 -9.14 1.84 -18.91
C ASP A 85 -10.29 2.72 -19.44
N GLY A 86 -11.41 2.76 -18.71
CA GLY A 86 -12.59 3.53 -19.04
C GLY A 86 -12.58 4.94 -18.48
N LYS A 87 -13.74 5.60 -18.57
CA LYS A 87 -13.96 6.90 -17.95
C LYS A 87 -14.08 6.74 -16.44
N TRP A 88 -13.32 7.52 -15.69
CA TRP A 88 -13.42 7.63 -14.24
C TRP A 88 -14.48 8.67 -13.85
N SER A 89 -15.11 8.48 -12.70
CA SER A 89 -16.04 9.45 -12.11
C SER A 89 -15.35 10.77 -11.77
N ASP A 90 -16.16 11.80 -11.50
CA ASP A 90 -15.67 12.95 -10.75
C ASP A 90 -15.22 12.49 -9.34
N ALA A 91 -14.28 13.23 -8.74
CA ALA A 91 -13.78 12.94 -7.41
C ALA A 91 -14.85 13.27 -6.35
N ILE A 92 -15.05 12.35 -5.41
CA ILE A 92 -15.99 12.48 -4.30
C ILE A 92 -15.19 12.59 -3.01
N ASP A 93 -15.41 13.67 -2.26
CA ASP A 93 -14.80 13.86 -0.94
C ASP A 93 -15.50 12.96 0.09
N LEU A 94 -14.73 12.14 0.81
CA LEU A 94 -15.25 11.30 1.90
C LEU A 94 -15.38 12.06 3.22
N HIS A 95 -14.81 13.27 3.28
CA HIS A 95 -14.75 14.12 4.47
C HIS A 95 -14.10 13.42 5.67
N VAL A 96 -12.99 12.73 5.42
CA VAL A 96 -12.20 12.03 6.43
C VAL A 96 -10.75 12.46 6.36
N ASP A 97 -10.21 12.81 7.52
CA ASP A 97 -8.82 13.21 7.73
C ASP A 97 -7.86 12.01 7.68
N HIS A 98 -6.60 12.21 8.11
CA HIS A 98 -5.50 11.25 7.97
C HIS A 98 -5.08 11.00 6.52
N ILE A 99 -3.96 10.29 6.35
CA ILE A 99 -3.39 9.99 5.04
C ILE A 99 -3.39 8.48 4.75
N ASP A 100 -2.95 8.12 3.55
CA ASP A 100 -2.71 6.76 3.08
C ASP A 100 -3.91 5.81 3.17
N PRO A 101 -4.98 6.10 2.41
CA PRO A 101 -6.20 5.31 2.45
C PRO A 101 -6.00 3.90 1.85
N GLY A 102 -6.18 2.88 2.68
CA GLY A 102 -6.18 1.47 2.30
C GLY A 102 -7.59 0.84 2.38
N HIS A 103 -8.21 0.50 1.26
CA HIS A 103 -9.54 -0.11 1.26
C HIS A 103 -9.49 -1.62 1.54
N VAL A 104 -10.44 -2.09 2.36
CA VAL A 104 -10.64 -3.53 2.63
C VAL A 104 -12.13 -3.86 2.78
N THR A 105 -12.49 -5.12 2.54
CA THR A 105 -13.81 -5.66 2.83
C THR A 105 -13.74 -6.72 3.91
N ASP A 106 -14.79 -6.81 4.73
CA ASP A 106 -14.99 -7.94 5.62
C ASP A 106 -15.58 -9.15 4.87
N GLU A 107 -15.86 -10.22 5.62
CA GLU A 107 -16.41 -11.46 5.07
C GLU A 107 -17.85 -11.37 4.59
N ASN A 108 -18.58 -10.34 5.00
CA ASN A 108 -19.94 -10.05 4.56
C ASN A 108 -19.95 -9.04 3.41
N GLY A 109 -18.77 -8.62 2.92
CA GLY A 109 -18.63 -7.62 1.86
C GLY A 109 -18.78 -6.18 2.34
N LYS A 110 -18.87 -5.93 3.65
CA LYS A 110 -18.90 -4.57 4.20
C LYS A 110 -17.56 -3.91 4.00
N ARG A 111 -17.58 -2.65 3.57
CA ARG A 111 -16.41 -1.89 3.15
C ARG A 111 -15.86 -1.01 4.26
N TYR A 112 -14.55 -0.86 4.25
CA TYR A 112 -13.80 -0.10 5.22
C TYR A 112 -12.61 0.59 4.57
N LEU A 113 -12.19 1.69 5.18
CA LEU A 113 -10.95 2.40 4.85
C LEU A 113 -10.03 2.35 6.07
N PHE A 114 -8.83 1.82 5.89
CA PHE A 114 -7.70 2.00 6.80
C PHE A 114 -6.96 3.29 6.43
N LEU A 115 -6.44 3.98 7.44
CA LEU A 115 -5.72 5.26 7.31
C LEU A 115 -4.47 5.24 8.19
N SER A 116 -3.58 6.23 8.03
CA SER A 116 -2.40 6.42 8.88
C SER A 116 -2.72 6.34 10.38
N ASP A 117 -1.74 5.98 11.19
CA ASP A 117 -1.92 5.58 12.60
C ASP A 117 -2.80 4.34 12.80
N ASN A 118 -3.03 3.55 11.74
CA ASN A 118 -3.88 2.36 11.70
C ASN A 118 -5.30 2.63 12.21
N TYR A 119 -5.86 3.76 11.80
CA TYR A 119 -7.28 4.04 11.98
C TYR A 119 -8.13 3.29 10.96
N LEU A 120 -9.35 2.94 11.37
CA LEU A 120 -10.35 2.25 10.57
C LEU A 120 -11.65 3.04 10.57
N VAL A 121 -12.23 3.25 9.39
CA VAL A 121 -13.55 3.87 9.24
C VAL A 121 -14.45 3.03 8.31
N PRO A 122 -15.73 2.79 8.65
CA PRO A 122 -16.65 2.06 7.79
C PRO A 122 -17.15 2.95 6.64
N LEU A 123 -17.28 2.34 5.46
CA LEU A 123 -17.83 2.98 4.27
C LEU A 123 -19.27 2.51 3.99
N SER A 124 -19.96 3.21 3.10
CA SER A 124 -21.22 2.78 2.49
C SER A 124 -20.99 1.57 1.57
N ASP A 125 -22.07 0.83 1.24
CA ASP A 125 -21.97 -0.37 0.40
C ASP A 125 -21.42 -0.09 -1.00
N ASP A 126 -21.66 1.12 -1.52
CA ASP A 126 -21.10 1.60 -2.78
C ASP A 126 -19.67 2.15 -2.65
N GLY A 127 -19.15 2.28 -1.42
CA GLY A 127 -17.80 2.73 -1.11
C GLY A 127 -17.58 4.24 -1.25
N LEU A 128 -18.64 5.05 -1.39
CA LEU A 128 -18.56 6.47 -1.77
C LEU A 128 -18.78 7.45 -0.60
N SER A 129 -19.02 6.97 0.61
CA SER A 129 -19.20 7.81 1.80
C SER A 129 -18.83 7.05 3.08
N VAL A 130 -18.51 7.78 4.13
CA VAL A 130 -18.32 7.22 5.47
C VAL A 130 -19.64 7.06 6.20
N THR A 131 -19.81 5.92 6.87
CA THR A 131 -21.07 5.54 7.54
C THR A 131 -20.99 5.49 9.06
N GLY A 132 -19.82 5.73 9.64
CA GLY A 132 -19.62 5.57 11.08
C GLY A 132 -18.35 6.22 11.60
N LYS A 133 -18.10 6.02 12.89
CA LYS A 133 -16.95 6.62 13.56
C LYS A 133 -15.66 5.92 13.17
N MET A 134 -14.63 6.72 12.98
CA MET A 134 -13.26 6.25 12.82
C MET A 134 -12.71 5.78 14.18
N VAL A 135 -12.00 4.67 14.21
CA VAL A 135 -11.43 4.06 15.43
C VAL A 135 -10.00 3.59 15.19
N GLN A 136 -9.10 3.81 16.15
CA GLN A 136 -7.74 3.28 16.06
C GLN A 136 -7.77 1.79 16.43
N VAL A 137 -7.45 0.91 15.48
CA VAL A 137 -7.55 -0.54 15.70
C VAL A 137 -6.23 -1.18 16.14
N LEU A 138 -5.11 -0.52 15.83
CA LEU A 138 -3.78 -0.95 16.25
C LEU A 138 -2.91 0.27 16.58
N LYS A 139 -2.52 0.42 17.84
CA LYS A 139 -1.47 1.36 18.20
C LYS A 139 -0.12 0.75 17.84
N ALA A 140 0.66 1.43 16.99
CA ALA A 140 2.00 0.98 16.65
C ALA A 140 2.87 0.86 17.91
N PRO A 141 3.70 -0.20 18.03
CA PRO A 141 4.60 -0.36 19.15
C PRO A 141 5.72 0.68 19.11
N GLN A 142 6.32 0.96 20.26
CA GLN A 142 7.53 1.79 20.29
C GLN A 142 8.66 1.07 19.52
N ILE A 143 9.30 1.80 18.61
CA ILE A 143 10.50 1.36 17.92
C ILE A 143 11.71 1.63 18.82
N SER A 144 12.72 0.76 18.77
CA SER A 144 13.92 0.92 19.58
C SER A 144 14.65 2.22 19.25
N ASP A 145 14.98 3.00 20.28
CA ASP A 145 15.80 4.22 20.18
C ASP A 145 17.23 3.95 19.66
N SER A 146 17.65 2.67 19.61
CA SER A 146 18.93 2.28 19.01
C SER A 146 18.94 2.34 17.48
N TRP A 147 17.77 2.54 16.85
CA TRP A 147 17.65 2.60 15.41
C TRP A 147 17.69 4.04 14.95
N ASP A 148 18.46 4.28 13.89
CA ASP A 148 18.55 5.57 13.23
C ASP A 148 17.32 5.74 12.31
N ILE A 149 16.25 6.29 12.90
CA ILE A 149 14.95 6.53 12.26
C ILE A 149 14.51 7.99 12.43
N GLU A 150 13.64 8.47 11.55
CA GLU A 150 13.01 9.79 11.63
C GLU A 150 12.05 9.88 12.82
N GLY A 151 11.27 8.83 13.04
CA GLY A 151 10.29 8.75 14.12
C GLY A 151 9.32 7.58 13.95
N ALA A 152 8.43 7.39 14.92
CA ALA A 152 7.32 6.45 14.78
C ALA A 152 6.18 7.14 14.02
N PHE A 153 6.04 6.78 12.75
CA PHE A 153 5.07 7.34 11.80
C PHE A 153 4.37 6.17 11.08
N PRO A 154 3.47 5.45 11.78
CA PRO A 154 2.72 4.36 11.16
C PRO A 154 1.83 4.90 10.02
N GLU A 155 2.13 4.45 8.80
CA GLU A 155 1.57 4.98 7.55
C GLU A 155 1.33 3.83 6.55
N ALA A 156 0.78 4.12 5.37
CA ALA A 156 0.55 3.14 4.29
C ALA A 156 -0.09 1.80 4.72
N PRO A 157 -1.22 1.79 5.46
CA PRO A 157 -1.87 0.55 5.85
C PRO A 157 -2.41 -0.21 4.63
N ASN A 158 -2.08 -1.49 4.55
CA ASN A 158 -2.61 -2.40 3.55
C ASN A 158 -3.10 -3.68 4.24
N VAL A 159 -4.38 -4.00 4.03
CA VAL A 159 -5.04 -5.13 4.67
C VAL A 159 -5.53 -6.13 3.65
N PHE A 160 -5.16 -7.39 3.83
CA PHE A 160 -5.67 -8.50 3.01
C PHE A 160 -6.05 -9.70 3.88
N LYS A 161 -7.00 -10.51 3.42
CA LYS A 161 -7.43 -11.74 4.10
C LYS A 161 -6.69 -12.96 3.54
N ARG A 162 -6.18 -13.82 4.42
CA ARG A 162 -5.64 -15.15 4.07
C ARG A 162 -6.07 -16.16 5.12
N GLY A 163 -6.88 -17.13 4.72
CA GLY A 163 -7.51 -18.08 5.63
C GLY A 163 -8.44 -17.38 6.62
N GLU A 164 -8.30 -17.66 7.91
CA GLU A 164 -9.11 -17.06 8.98
C GLU A 164 -8.63 -15.67 9.42
N TYR A 165 -7.50 -15.19 8.90
CA TYR A 165 -6.86 -13.95 9.38
C TYR A 165 -6.89 -12.87 8.31
N TYR A 166 -7.13 -11.64 8.75
CA TYR A 166 -6.69 -10.43 8.08
C TYR A 166 -5.25 -10.15 8.50
N TYR A 167 -4.42 -9.76 7.53
CA TYR A 167 -3.06 -9.32 7.73
C TYR A 167 -3.00 -7.85 7.37
N LEU A 168 -2.51 -7.04 8.31
CA LEU A 168 -2.21 -5.63 8.12
C LEU A 168 -0.70 -5.52 7.95
N THR A 169 -0.28 -4.93 6.85
CA THR A 169 1.08 -4.41 6.69
C THR A 169 1.01 -2.90 6.65
N TYR A 170 1.91 -2.23 7.35
CA TYR A 170 1.97 -0.77 7.38
C TYR A 170 3.44 -0.34 7.41
N ALA A 171 3.73 0.83 6.86
CA ALA A 171 5.05 1.44 6.94
C ALA A 171 5.24 2.16 8.27
N ASP A 172 6.48 2.24 8.75
CA ASP A 172 6.83 2.99 9.96
C ASP A 172 8.28 3.49 9.83
N GLY A 173 8.73 4.30 10.78
CA GLY A 173 10.11 4.84 10.81
C GLY A 173 10.32 6.12 10.00
N GLY A 174 9.37 6.51 9.14
CA GLY A 174 9.46 7.70 8.28
C GLY A 174 10.27 7.49 6.99
N THR A 175 9.88 8.23 5.95
CA THR A 175 10.44 8.11 4.59
C THR A 175 11.51 9.17 4.28
N SER A 176 11.69 10.19 5.14
CA SER A 176 12.64 11.29 4.93
C SER A 176 13.97 11.11 5.68
N GLY A 177 14.03 10.12 6.57
CA GLY A 177 15.23 9.76 7.32
C GLY A 177 16.32 9.06 6.49
N PRO A 178 17.36 8.50 7.13
CA PRO A 178 18.35 7.68 6.44
C PRO A 178 17.69 6.48 5.75
N ALA A 179 18.37 5.83 4.78
CA ALA A 179 17.81 4.66 4.09
C ALA A 179 17.51 3.45 5.00
N THR A 180 17.97 3.47 6.26
CA THR A 180 17.61 2.49 7.31
C THR A 180 16.33 2.84 8.07
N SER A 181 15.81 4.04 7.88
CA SER A 181 14.69 4.62 8.64
C SER A 181 13.40 3.87 8.36
N HIS A 182 13.03 3.82 7.07
CA HIS A 182 11.77 3.26 6.62
C HIS A 182 11.74 1.73 6.75
N MET A 183 10.63 1.22 7.26
CA MET A 183 10.43 -0.21 7.49
C MET A 183 8.98 -0.61 7.27
N ILE A 184 8.76 -1.90 7.02
CA ILE A 184 7.43 -2.49 6.93
C ILE A 184 7.18 -3.36 8.15
N MET A 185 6.10 -3.03 8.85
CA MET A 185 5.57 -3.75 10.00
C MET A 185 4.40 -4.62 9.57
N SER A 186 4.13 -5.68 10.30
CA SER A 186 3.00 -6.58 10.06
C SER A 186 2.30 -7.00 11.33
N ALA A 187 0.98 -7.10 11.26
CA ALA A 187 0.10 -7.63 12.29
C ALA A 187 -0.99 -8.50 11.66
N ARG A 188 -1.67 -9.32 12.47
CA ARG A 188 -2.83 -10.10 12.03
C ARG A 188 -3.99 -10.04 13.02
N ALA A 189 -5.21 -10.19 12.54
CA ALA A 189 -6.41 -10.28 13.36
C ALA A 189 -7.46 -11.18 12.70
N LYS A 190 -8.37 -11.77 13.47
CA LYS A 190 -9.52 -12.49 12.90
C LYS A 190 -10.67 -11.56 12.50
N ASN A 191 -10.64 -10.32 12.97
CA ASN A 191 -11.63 -9.27 12.69
C ASN A 191 -10.90 -7.94 12.40
N LEU A 192 -11.44 -7.11 11.50
CA LEU A 192 -10.83 -5.82 11.13
C LEU A 192 -10.69 -4.86 12.32
N TYR A 193 -11.58 -4.94 13.32
CA TYR A 193 -11.51 -4.18 14.56
C TYR A 193 -10.52 -4.75 15.59
N GLY A 194 -9.83 -5.84 15.25
CA GLY A 194 -8.88 -6.51 16.11
C GLY A 194 -9.49 -7.56 17.04
N PRO A 195 -8.79 -7.94 18.13
CA PRO A 195 -7.44 -7.45 18.48
C PRO A 195 -6.42 -7.83 17.42
N TRP A 196 -5.49 -6.93 17.15
CA TRP A 196 -4.37 -7.13 16.22
C TRP A 196 -3.14 -7.65 16.97
N GLU A 197 -2.60 -8.78 16.52
CA GLU A 197 -1.38 -9.41 17.02
C GLU A 197 -0.20 -9.02 16.13
N MET A 198 0.82 -8.38 16.69
CA MET A 198 2.03 -8.03 15.94
C MET A 198 2.82 -9.27 15.53
N SER A 199 3.38 -9.25 14.34
CA SER A 199 4.33 -10.29 13.90
C SER A 199 5.56 -10.31 14.81
N PRO A 200 6.00 -11.49 15.28
CA PRO A 200 7.24 -11.62 16.05
C PRO A 200 8.50 -11.38 15.19
N TYR A 201 8.35 -11.29 13.86
CA TYR A 201 9.43 -11.05 12.90
C TYR A 201 9.53 -9.60 12.46
N ASN A 202 8.82 -8.68 13.13
CA ASN A 202 8.86 -7.28 12.79
C ASN A 202 10.24 -6.64 13.05
N PRO A 203 10.64 -5.68 12.19
CA PRO A 203 10.05 -5.34 10.90
C PRO A 203 10.29 -6.47 9.88
N ILE A 204 9.27 -6.75 9.06
CA ILE A 204 9.34 -7.79 8.04
C ILE A 204 10.16 -7.35 6.82
N VAL A 205 10.32 -6.05 6.59
CA VAL A 205 11.25 -5.46 5.62
C VAL A 205 11.90 -4.23 6.24
N LYS A 206 13.22 -4.09 6.10
CA LYS A 206 13.92 -2.85 6.44
C LYS A 206 15.19 -2.67 5.59
N GLY A 207 15.61 -1.42 5.42
CA GLY A 207 16.96 -1.11 4.95
C GLY A 207 17.99 -1.47 6.02
N THR A 208 19.11 -2.09 5.61
CA THR A 208 20.25 -2.32 6.50
C THR A 208 21.54 -1.82 5.87
N TRP A 209 22.46 -1.38 6.73
CA TRP A 209 23.85 -1.20 6.34
C TRP A 209 24.54 -2.57 6.32
N THR A 210 25.16 -2.93 5.20
CA THR A 210 26.10 -4.06 5.19
C THR A 210 27.39 -3.66 4.49
N PHE A 211 28.50 -3.66 5.22
CA PHE A 211 29.84 -3.52 4.63
C PHE A 211 30.18 -4.82 3.89
N CYS A 212 30.17 -4.82 2.56
CA CYS A 212 30.47 -6.00 1.76
C CYS A 212 31.45 -5.66 0.62
N GLY A 213 32.67 -5.19 0.96
CA GLY A 213 33.80 -5.00 0.02
C GLY A 213 33.61 -3.97 -1.11
N ARG A 214 32.38 -3.55 -1.38
CA ARG A 214 31.93 -2.40 -2.14
C ARG A 214 30.84 -1.75 -1.29
N SER A 215 30.98 -0.46 -1.03
CA SER A 215 30.01 0.34 -0.28
C SER A 215 28.64 0.33 -0.98
N GLY A 216 27.57 -0.09 -0.28
CA GLY A 216 26.22 -0.08 -0.83
C GLY A 216 25.15 -0.51 0.17
N TRP A 217 23.94 0.03 -0.01
CA TRP A 217 22.74 -0.28 0.76
C TRP A 217 22.10 -1.59 0.32
N LYS A 218 21.52 -2.35 1.26
CA LYS A 218 20.70 -3.53 0.95
C LYS A 218 19.38 -3.49 1.71
N LEU A 219 18.28 -3.70 0.99
CA LEU A 219 16.99 -4.07 1.57
C LEU A 219 17.07 -5.53 2.03
N VAL A 220 16.73 -5.78 3.29
CA VAL A 220 16.66 -7.12 3.85
C VAL A 220 15.22 -7.37 4.29
N GLY A 221 14.61 -8.41 3.72
CA GLY A 221 13.30 -8.92 4.13
C GLY A 221 13.47 -10.11 5.06
N ASN A 222 12.80 -10.09 6.20
CA ASN A 222 12.66 -11.25 7.08
C ASN A 222 11.40 -12.04 6.65
N LEU A 223 11.48 -12.70 5.50
CA LEU A 223 10.42 -13.59 5.03
C LEU A 223 10.66 -15.01 5.56
N SER A 224 10.26 -15.27 6.82
CA SER A 224 9.96 -16.64 7.23
C SER A 224 8.55 -16.97 6.74
N CYS A 225 8.41 -18.01 5.92
CA CYS A 225 7.12 -18.48 5.44
C CYS A 225 6.18 -18.78 6.62
N LEU A 226 5.10 -17.98 6.74
CA LEU A 226 3.94 -18.23 7.59
C LEU A 226 2.85 -18.97 6.78
#